data_AF-A0A2S9FAD1-F1
#
_entry.id   AF-A0A2S9FAD1-F1
#
_cell.length_a   1.000
_cell.length_b   1.000
_cell.length_c   1.000
_cell.angle_alpha   90.00
_cell.angle_beta   90.00
_cell.angle_gamma   90.00
#
_symmetry.space_group_name_H-M   'P 1'
#
loop_
_entity.id
_entity.type
_entity.pdbx_description
1 polymer ?
#
loop_
_entity_poly.entity_id
_entity_poly.type
_entity_poly.pdbx_seq_one_letter_code
_entity_poly.pdbx_strand_id
1 'polypeptide(L)'
;AAGCAALVSELDWFDEQAAARAIDMNQPALPATLAYRELLAQLDTAPYESAVTALWVIERVYLLAWTSAASDSSPYREFVEHWTDPGFASYVQALGEIAVTAGNDAVVTDVLSHEIAFWDMALTGE
;
A
#
# COMPACT_ATOMS: atom_id res chain seq x y z
N ALA A 1 -6.62 -16.15 4.76
CA ALA A 1 -7.12 -15.62 6.05
C ALA A 1 -6.08 -14.78 6.80
N ALA A 2 -4.76 -15.01 6.62
CA ALA A 2 -3.72 -14.21 7.28
C ALA A 2 -3.68 -12.73 6.82
N GLY A 3 -3.87 -12.46 5.51
CA GLY A 3 -3.87 -11.08 4.98
C GLY A 3 -4.97 -10.18 5.56
N CYS A 4 -6.25 -10.62 5.56
CA CYS A 4 -7.33 -9.81 6.14
C CYS A 4 -7.21 -9.62 7.66
N ALA A 5 -6.62 -10.57 8.39
CA ALA A 5 -6.39 -10.44 9.83
C ALA A 5 -5.22 -9.49 10.14
N ALA A 6 -4.19 -9.45 9.27
CA ALA A 6 -3.13 -8.46 9.34
C ALA A 6 -3.68 -7.04 9.12
N LEU A 7 -4.53 -6.84 8.10
CA LEU A 7 -5.15 -5.55 7.79
C LEU A 7 -5.98 -4.97 8.95
N VAL A 8 -6.74 -5.79 9.69
CA VAL A 8 -7.50 -5.32 10.86
C VAL A 8 -6.57 -4.87 11.98
N SER A 9 -5.48 -5.61 12.21
CA SER A 9 -4.49 -5.26 13.23
C SER A 9 -3.71 -4.00 12.84
N GLU A 10 -3.49 -3.77 11.55
CA GLU A 10 -2.88 -2.56 11.01
C GLU A 10 -3.76 -1.32 11.22
N LEU A 11 -5.08 -1.44 11.05
CA LEU A 11 -6.01 -0.33 11.30
C LEU A 11 -5.99 0.11 12.77
N ASP A 12 -6.02 -0.84 13.70
CA ASP A 12 -5.90 -0.56 15.14
C ASP A 12 -4.57 0.15 15.45
N TRP A 13 -3.48 -0.28 14.81
CA TRP A 13 -2.17 0.36 14.96
C TRP A 13 -2.15 1.79 14.41
N PHE A 14 -2.77 2.05 13.26
CA PHE A 14 -2.88 3.41 12.71
C PHE A 14 -3.64 4.36 13.64
N ASP A 15 -4.71 3.89 14.30
CA ASP A 15 -5.45 4.66 15.29
C ASP A 15 -4.58 5.03 16.51
N GLU A 16 -3.77 4.10 17.01
CA GLU A 16 -2.81 4.35 18.09
C GLU A 16 -1.78 5.41 17.68
N GLN A 17 -1.23 5.31 16.46
CA GLN A 17 -0.23 6.24 15.94
C GLN A 17 -0.80 7.65 15.73
N ALA A 18 -2.06 7.75 15.28
CA ALA A 18 -2.77 9.02 15.11
C ALA A 18 -3.03 9.70 16.46
N ALA A 19 -3.52 8.94 17.45
CA ALA A 19 -3.75 9.43 18.81
C ALA A 19 -2.45 9.93 19.46
N ALA A 20 -1.35 9.18 19.32
CA ALA A 20 -0.03 9.56 19.86
C ALA A 20 0.52 10.86 19.25
N ARG A 21 0.09 11.22 18.03
CA ARG A 21 0.53 12.41 17.30
C ARG A 21 -0.51 13.52 17.25
N ALA A 22 -1.64 13.36 17.93
CA ALA A 22 -2.77 14.27 17.91
C ALA A 22 -3.28 14.57 16.48
N ILE A 23 -3.28 13.56 15.61
CA ILE A 23 -3.83 13.63 14.26
C ILE A 23 -5.32 13.34 14.33
N ASP A 24 -6.14 14.24 13.78
CA ASP A 24 -7.57 13.98 13.59
C ASP A 24 -7.77 13.11 12.35
N MET A 25 -8.31 11.91 12.56
CA MET A 25 -8.58 10.95 11.49
C MET A 25 -9.92 11.22 10.78
N ASN A 26 -10.77 12.11 11.29
CA ASN A 26 -12.07 12.44 10.69
C ASN A 26 -11.96 13.51 9.59
N GLN A 27 -10.92 13.41 8.76
CA GLN A 27 -10.68 14.30 7.66
C GLN A 27 -11.28 13.73 6.37
N PRO A 28 -11.75 14.58 5.43
CA PRO A 28 -12.19 14.09 4.13
C PRO A 28 -11.02 13.44 3.40
N ALA A 29 -11.26 12.27 2.79
CA ALA A 29 -10.28 11.65 1.92
C ALA A 29 -10.01 12.57 0.72
N LEU A 30 -8.73 12.78 0.39
CA LEU A 30 -8.35 13.60 -0.76
C LEU A 30 -8.63 12.86 -2.08
N PRO A 31 -8.70 13.57 -3.21
CA PRO A 31 -9.01 13.00 -4.52
C PRO A 31 -8.16 11.78 -4.90
N ALA A 32 -6.85 11.79 -4.64
CA ALA A 32 -5.96 10.68 -4.96
C ALA A 32 -6.36 9.38 -4.23
N THR A 33 -6.69 9.47 -2.92
CA THR A 33 -7.16 8.32 -2.14
C THR A 33 -8.50 7.80 -2.66
N LEU A 34 -9.42 8.68 -3.04
CA LEU A 34 -10.73 8.28 -3.58
C LEU A 34 -10.58 7.60 -4.94
N ALA A 35 -9.74 8.12 -5.83
CA ALA A 35 -9.44 7.51 -7.12
C ALA A 35 -8.81 6.12 -6.95
N TYR A 36 -7.87 5.99 -6.01
CA TYR A 36 -7.25 4.70 -5.75
C TYR A 36 -8.25 3.67 -5.18
N ARG A 37 -9.15 4.10 -4.29
CA ARG A 37 -10.24 3.22 -3.80
C ARG A 37 -11.15 2.73 -4.92
N GLU A 38 -11.42 3.55 -5.92
CA GLU A 38 -12.21 3.15 -7.09
C GLU A 38 -11.48 2.09 -7.92
N LEU A 39 -10.17 2.23 -8.14
CA LEU A 39 -9.35 1.19 -8.78
C LEU A 39 -9.43 -0.12 -7.98
N LEU A 40 -9.29 -0.08 -6.65
CA LEU A 40 -9.40 -1.28 -5.80
C LEU A 40 -10.77 -1.96 -5.94
N ALA A 41 -11.85 -1.18 -5.95
CA ALA A 41 -13.21 -1.71 -6.14
C ALA A 41 -13.40 -2.36 -7.53
N GLN A 42 -12.75 -1.83 -8.56
CA GLN A 42 -12.79 -2.43 -9.90
C GLN A 42 -12.06 -3.78 -9.93
N LEU A 43 -10.94 -3.90 -9.21
CA LEU A 43 -10.14 -5.12 -9.13
C LEU A 43 -10.90 -6.29 -8.47
N ASP A 44 -11.88 -6.03 -7.61
CA ASP A 44 -12.75 -7.06 -6.99
C ASP A 44 -13.53 -7.90 -8.02
N THR A 45 -13.75 -7.34 -9.21
CA THR A 45 -14.48 -8.00 -10.32
C THR A 45 -13.60 -8.32 -11.52
N ALA A 46 -12.30 -8.00 -11.44
CA ALA A 46 -11.34 -8.26 -12.49
C ALA A 46 -11.02 -9.77 -12.62
N PRO A 47 -10.52 -10.23 -13.77
CA PRO A 47 -9.94 -11.56 -13.89
C PRO A 47 -8.85 -11.78 -12.84
N TYR A 48 -8.76 -13.00 -12.33
CA TYR A 48 -7.81 -13.36 -11.26
C TYR A 48 -6.37 -12.92 -11.58
N GLU A 49 -5.91 -13.15 -12.81
CA GLU A 49 -4.55 -12.78 -13.25
C GLU A 49 -4.28 -11.28 -13.13
N SER A 50 -5.26 -10.45 -13.47
CA SER A 50 -5.17 -8.99 -13.32
C SER A 50 -5.22 -8.58 -11.86
N ALA A 51 -6.16 -9.14 -11.08
CA ALA A 51 -6.32 -8.80 -9.67
C ALA A 51 -5.09 -9.17 -8.81
N VAL A 52 -4.53 -10.37 -9.01
CA VAL A 52 -3.35 -10.83 -8.28
C VAL A 52 -2.09 -10.05 -8.69
N THR A 53 -1.98 -9.66 -9.97
CA THR A 53 -0.89 -8.81 -10.44
C THR A 53 -0.98 -7.42 -9.84
N ALA A 54 -2.17 -6.82 -9.81
CA ALA A 54 -2.39 -5.53 -9.17
C ALA A 54 -2.01 -5.57 -7.67
N LEU A 55 -2.51 -6.57 -6.94
CA LEU A 55 -2.18 -6.76 -5.53
C LEU A 55 -0.66 -6.88 -5.33
N TRP A 56 0.01 -7.71 -6.12
CA TRP A 56 1.47 -7.82 -6.04
C TRP A 56 2.18 -6.47 -6.27
N VAL A 57 1.75 -5.67 -7.25
CA VAL A 57 2.36 -4.36 -7.52
C VAL A 57 2.17 -3.40 -6.34
N ILE A 58 0.98 -3.32 -5.77
CA ILE A 58 0.66 -2.47 -4.60
C ILE A 58 1.63 -2.78 -3.45
N GLU A 59 1.65 -4.04 -3.05
CA GLU A 59 2.45 -4.52 -1.91
C GLU A 59 3.95 -4.35 -2.19
N ARG A 60 4.37 -4.56 -3.45
CA ARG A 60 5.76 -4.42 -3.87
C ARG A 60 6.24 -2.97 -3.82
N VAL A 61 5.41 -2.01 -4.25
CA VAL A 61 5.72 -0.57 -4.21
C VAL A 61 5.86 -0.12 -2.76
N TYR A 62 4.95 -0.53 -1.88
CA TYR A 62 5.05 -0.24 -0.44
C TYR A 62 6.35 -0.76 0.15
N LEU A 63 6.67 -2.05 -0.03
CA LEU A 63 7.92 -2.61 0.47
C LEU A 63 9.15 -1.85 -0.05
N LEU A 64 9.17 -1.50 -1.33
CA LEU A 64 10.27 -0.76 -1.96
C LEU A 64 10.40 0.66 -1.39
N ALA A 65 9.29 1.38 -1.24
CA ALA A 65 9.26 2.75 -0.74
C ALA A 65 9.85 2.83 0.67
N TRP A 66 9.41 1.97 1.59
CA TRP A 66 9.88 1.98 2.97
C TRP A 66 11.29 1.46 3.14
N THR A 67 11.68 0.44 2.37
CA THR A 67 13.07 -0.01 2.31
C THR A 67 13.99 1.12 1.84
N SER A 68 13.55 1.92 0.86
CA SER A 68 14.33 3.03 0.31
C SER A 68 14.37 4.25 1.23
N ALA A 69 13.30 4.49 1.99
CA ALA A 69 13.21 5.58 2.96
C ALA A 69 13.87 5.26 4.32
N ALA A 70 14.34 4.02 4.51
CA ALA A 70 14.92 3.56 5.77
C ALA A 70 16.12 4.42 6.20
N SER A 71 16.04 4.94 7.42
CA SER A 71 17.10 5.77 8.02
C SER A 71 17.08 5.63 9.53
N ASP A 72 18.24 5.32 10.12
CA ASP A 72 18.42 5.16 11.56
C ASP A 72 18.10 6.43 12.36
N SER A 73 18.16 7.60 11.71
CA SER A 73 17.87 8.89 12.33
C SER A 73 16.42 9.35 12.14
N SER A 74 15.57 8.56 11.47
CA SER A 74 14.19 8.96 11.21
C SER A 74 13.34 8.93 12.48
N PRO A 75 12.56 9.99 12.78
CA PRO A 75 11.59 9.96 13.87
C PRO A 75 10.40 9.02 13.57
N TYR A 76 10.29 8.52 12.34
CA TYR A 76 9.24 7.58 11.89
C TYR A 76 9.77 6.16 11.67
N ARG A 77 10.89 5.80 12.31
CA ARG A 77 11.53 4.48 12.16
C ARG A 77 10.55 3.31 12.41
N GLU A 78 9.60 3.46 13.33
CA GLU A 78 8.62 2.40 13.61
C GLU A 78 7.74 2.04 12.39
N PHE A 79 7.45 3.00 11.50
CA PHE A 79 6.71 2.74 10.27
C PHE A 79 7.58 2.00 9.25
N VAL A 80 8.86 2.37 9.15
CA VAL A 80 9.84 1.65 8.32
C VAL A 80 9.93 0.20 8.80
N GLU A 81 10.10 -0.03 10.10
CA GLU A 81 10.24 -1.38 10.67
C GLU A 81 8.99 -2.23 10.45
N HIS A 82 7.80 -1.63 10.58
CA HIS A 82 6.54 -2.31 10.35
C HIS A 82 6.38 -2.81 8.91
N TRP A 83 6.67 -1.97 7.90
CA TRP A 83 6.52 -2.34 6.48
C TRP A 83 7.78 -2.93 5.83
N THR A 84 8.86 -3.09 6.60
CA THR A 84 10.05 -3.86 6.19
C THR A 84 10.23 -5.15 6.98
N ASP A 85 9.22 -5.55 7.78
CA ASP A 85 9.24 -6.80 8.50
C ASP A 85 9.47 -7.99 7.54
N PRO A 86 10.32 -8.98 7.90
CA PRO A 86 10.61 -10.13 7.04
C PRO A 86 9.38 -10.93 6.62
N GLY A 87 8.33 -10.94 7.44
CA GLY A 87 7.05 -11.57 7.12
C GLY A 87 6.34 -10.88 5.96
N PHE A 88 6.32 -9.55 5.95
CA PHE A 88 5.76 -8.76 4.84
C PHE A 88 6.56 -8.99 3.55
N ALA A 89 7.90 -8.94 3.63
CA ALA A 89 8.76 -9.21 2.47
C ALA A 89 8.52 -10.62 1.88
N SER A 90 8.35 -11.63 2.73
CA SER A 90 8.05 -13.00 2.31
C SER A 90 6.67 -13.12 1.65
N TYR A 91 5.67 -12.38 2.16
CA TYR A 91 4.35 -12.30 1.56
C TYR A 91 4.37 -11.65 0.17
N VAL A 92 5.08 -10.52 0.01
CA VAL A 92 5.26 -9.86 -1.29
C VAL A 92 5.98 -10.78 -2.29
N GLN A 93 6.98 -11.55 -1.83
CA GLN A 93 7.65 -12.54 -2.66
C GLN A 93 6.68 -13.63 -3.14
N ALA A 94 5.88 -14.20 -2.23
CA ALA A 94 4.92 -15.24 -2.58
C ALA A 94 3.84 -14.74 -3.56
N LEU A 95 3.40 -13.48 -3.44
CA LEU A 95 2.52 -12.84 -4.44
C LEU A 95 3.21 -12.73 -5.81
N GLY A 96 4.50 -12.40 -5.83
CA GLY A 96 5.27 -12.32 -7.08
C GLY A 96 5.41 -13.65 -7.81
N GLU A 97 5.37 -14.78 -7.09
CA GLU A 97 5.40 -16.12 -7.68
C GLU A 97 4.12 -16.48 -8.44
N ILE A 98 2.98 -15.86 -8.07
CA ILE A 98 1.67 -16.11 -8.68
C ILE A 98 1.17 -14.96 -9.57
N ALA A 99 1.86 -13.82 -9.57
CA ALA A 99 1.55 -12.69 -10.43
C ALA A 99 1.80 -13.02 -11.91
N VAL A 100 0.91 -12.55 -12.79
CA VAL A 100 0.98 -12.77 -14.24
C VAL A 100 1.17 -11.41 -14.92
N THR A 101 2.41 -10.97 -15.03
CA THR A 101 2.73 -9.65 -15.59
C THR A 101 2.54 -9.58 -17.11
N ALA A 102 2.76 -10.67 -17.81
CA ALA A 102 2.58 -10.74 -19.26
C ALA A 102 1.12 -10.46 -19.64
N GLY A 103 0.88 -9.39 -20.42
CA GLY A 103 -0.46 -8.98 -20.83
C GLY A 103 -1.23 -8.14 -19.80
N ASN A 104 -0.63 -7.85 -18.64
CA ASN A 104 -1.21 -6.98 -17.60
C ASN A 104 -0.46 -5.64 -17.45
N ASP A 105 0.28 -5.20 -18.47
CA ASP A 105 1.05 -3.94 -18.45
C ASP A 105 0.20 -2.71 -18.12
N ALA A 106 -1.06 -2.69 -18.60
CA ALA A 106 -2.00 -1.62 -18.31
C ALA A 106 -2.36 -1.59 -16.82
N VAL A 107 -2.63 -2.75 -16.22
CA VAL A 107 -2.93 -2.88 -14.78
C VAL A 107 -1.75 -2.41 -13.94
N VAL A 108 -0.54 -2.81 -14.30
CA VAL A 108 0.69 -2.36 -13.62
C VAL A 108 0.82 -0.84 -13.72
N THR A 109 0.61 -0.27 -14.90
CA THR A 109 0.70 1.18 -15.14
C THR A 109 -0.36 1.96 -14.35
N ASP A 110 -1.58 1.46 -14.31
CA ASP A 110 -2.69 2.09 -13.58
C ASP A 110 -2.41 2.09 -12.07
N VAL A 111 -1.96 0.97 -11.51
CA VAL A 111 -1.56 0.88 -10.09
C VAL A 111 -0.43 1.86 -9.78
N LEU A 112 0.65 1.85 -10.58
CA LEU A 112 1.79 2.75 -10.34
C LEU A 112 1.42 4.23 -10.44
N SER A 113 0.50 4.59 -11.34
CA SER A 113 0.02 5.97 -11.46
C SER A 113 -0.75 6.42 -10.22
N HIS A 114 -1.56 5.53 -9.64
CA HIS A 114 -2.26 5.81 -8.39
C HIS A 114 -1.33 5.85 -7.18
N GLU A 115 -0.33 4.97 -7.11
CA GLU A 115 0.72 5.03 -6.09
C GLU A 115 1.44 6.38 -6.12
N ILE A 116 1.89 6.84 -7.29
CA ILE A 116 2.56 8.15 -7.43
C ILE A 116 1.64 9.28 -6.94
N ALA A 117 0.38 9.31 -7.38
CA ALA A 117 -0.58 10.33 -6.94
C ALA A 117 -0.82 10.29 -5.43
N PHE A 118 -0.84 9.09 -4.83
CA PHE A 118 -0.97 8.92 -3.39
C PHE A 118 0.23 9.47 -2.63
N TRP A 119 1.46 9.24 -3.11
CA TRP A 119 2.66 9.81 -2.48
C TRP A 119 2.76 11.32 -2.67
N ASP A 120 2.38 11.83 -3.84
CA ASP A 120 2.41 13.26 -4.15
C ASP A 120 1.48 14.06 -3.22
N MET A 121 0.34 13.49 -2.80
CA MET A 121 -0.61 14.13 -1.89
C MET A 121 0.06 14.57 -0.57
N ALA A 122 1.07 13.82 -0.10
CA ALA A 122 1.76 14.11 1.15
C ALA A 122 2.70 15.33 1.01
N LEU A 123 3.09 15.67 -0.22
CA LEU A 123 3.93 16.83 -0.54
C LEU A 123 3.09 18.06 -0.91
N THR A 124 1.98 17.86 -1.62
CA THR A 124 1.14 18.93 -2.17
C THR A 124 -0.01 19.34 -1.25
N GLY A 125 -0.54 18.40 -0.45
CA GLY A 125 -1.76 18.58 0.32
C GLY A 125 -3.05 18.51 -0.50
N GLU A 126 -2.97 18.02 -1.75
CA GLU A 126 -4.09 17.88 -2.70
C GLU A 126 -4.11 16.49 -3.34
#